data_AF-A0A6S6S2W0-F1
#
_entry.id   AF-A0A6S6S2W0-F1
#
_cell.length_a   1.000
_cell.length_b   1.000
_cell.length_c   1.000
_cell.angle_alpha   90.00
_cell.angle_beta   90.00
_cell.angle_gamma   90.00
#
_symmetry.space_group_name_H-M   'P 1'
#
loop_
_entity.id
_entity.type
_entity.pdbx_description
1 polymer ?
#
loop_
_entity_poly.entity_id
_entity_poly.type
_entity_poly.pdbx_seq_one_letter_code
_entity_poly.pdbx_strand_id
1 'polypeptide(L)'
;YAHKYNRRDLKNIKPKNYFPYKNKVRLIKLEKEKYDELWYGAHNFYVITRYNHSDYYAMAVHLLAKRIKKSYLAKYNSKQEKRLYLAQN
;
A
#
# COMPACT_ATOMS: atom_id res chain seq x y z
N TYR A 1 -14.90 1.60 9.98
CA TYR A 1 -13.66 0.86 10.36
C TYR A 1 -13.61 0.31 11.79
N ALA A 2 -14.67 -0.31 12.32
CA ALA A 2 -14.61 -0.87 13.67
C ALA A 2 -14.03 -2.30 13.67
N HIS A 3 -14.48 -3.12 12.72
CA HIS A 3 -14.20 -4.55 12.71
C HIS A 3 -12.77 -4.91 12.26
N LYS A 4 -12.17 -5.90 12.93
CA LYS A 4 -10.88 -6.50 12.60
C LYS A 4 -11.05 -8.02 12.53
N TYR A 5 -10.41 -8.64 11.55
CA TYR A 5 -10.52 -10.07 11.27
C TYR A 5 -9.18 -10.75 11.57
N ASN A 6 -9.20 -11.96 12.13
CA ASN A 6 -8.03 -12.82 12.00
C ASN A 6 -7.96 -13.28 10.54
N ARG A 7 -6.75 -13.32 9.98
CA ARG A 7 -6.55 -13.69 8.57
C ARG A 7 -7.07 -15.10 8.26
N ARG A 8 -6.98 -16.03 9.23
CA ARG A 8 -7.47 -17.40 9.12
C ARG A 8 -9.00 -17.49 8.98
N ASP A 9 -9.73 -16.47 9.44
CA ASP A 9 -11.20 -16.45 9.39
C ASP A 9 -11.70 -15.95 8.02
N LEU A 10 -10.85 -15.28 7.24
CA LEU A 10 -11.15 -14.75 5.90
C LEU A 10 -10.92 -15.82 4.82
N LYS A 11 -11.83 -16.79 4.74
CA LYS A 11 -11.78 -17.87 3.73
C LYS A 11 -11.76 -17.25 2.32
N ASN A 12 -10.89 -17.78 1.44
CA ASN A 12 -10.69 -17.34 0.06
C ASN A 12 -10.17 -15.91 -0.17
N ILE A 13 -9.92 -15.14 0.89
CA ILE A 13 -9.29 -13.82 0.78
C ILE A 13 -7.88 -13.95 1.34
N LYS A 14 -6.87 -13.91 0.47
CA LYS A 14 -5.46 -14.03 0.83
C LYS A 14 -4.63 -12.96 0.12
N PRO A 15 -3.51 -12.49 0.72
CA PRO A 15 -2.68 -11.49 0.09
C PRO A 15 -2.04 -12.07 -1.19
N LYS A 16 -1.98 -11.26 -2.25
CA LYS A 16 -1.36 -11.66 -3.54
C LYS A 16 0.14 -11.91 -3.41
N ASN A 17 0.82 -11.15 -2.54
CA ASN A 17 2.26 -11.22 -2.29
C ASN A 17 2.54 -11.55 -0.83
N TYR A 18 3.81 -11.80 -0.50
CA TYR A 18 4.25 -11.96 0.88
C TYR A 18 3.78 -10.80 1.77
N PHE A 19 3.14 -11.16 2.88
CA PHE A 19 2.54 -10.21 3.82
C PHE A 19 2.92 -10.61 5.25
N PRO A 20 4.07 -10.14 5.76
CA PRO A 20 4.64 -10.53 7.06
C PRO A 20 3.91 -9.93 8.28
N TYR A 21 2.68 -9.46 8.10
CA TYR A 21 1.92 -8.86 9.19
C TYR A 21 1.05 -9.93 9.88
N LYS A 22 1.35 -10.17 11.17
CA LYS A 22 0.75 -11.25 11.96
C LYS A 22 -0.52 -10.87 12.71
N ASN A 23 -0.76 -9.57 12.92
CA ASN A 23 -1.92 -9.10 13.67
C ASN A 23 -3.21 -9.17 12.83
N LYS A 24 -4.35 -9.00 13.51
CA LYS A 24 -5.66 -8.85 12.86
C LYS A 24 -5.63 -7.71 11.85
N VAL A 25 -6.35 -7.91 10.73
CA VAL A 25 -6.44 -6.95 9.63
C VAL A 25 -7.86 -6.42 9.51
N ARG A 26 -8.02 -5.27 8.84
CA ARG A 26 -9.31 -4.80 8.35
C ARG A 26 -9.46 -5.27 6.90
N LEU A 27 -10.69 -5.56 6.48
CA LEU A 27 -10.97 -5.82 5.08
C LEU A 27 -11.41 -4.51 4.44
N ILE A 28 -10.73 -4.12 3.37
CA ILE A 28 -11.05 -2.96 2.55
C ILE A 28 -11.61 -3.49 1.23
N LYS A 29 -12.73 -2.94 0.79
CA LYS A 29 -13.33 -3.23 -0.51
C LYS A 29 -13.39 -1.95 -1.32
N LEU A 30 -12.78 -1.97 -2.50
CA LEU A 30 -12.84 -0.88 -3.47
C LEU A 30 -13.53 -1.39 -4.72
N GLU A 31 -14.63 -0.75 -5.09
CA GLU A 31 -15.40 -1.14 -6.25
C GLU A 31 -14.63 -0.74 -7.52
N LYS A 32 -14.57 -1.67 -8.48
CA LYS A 32 -14.16 -1.42 -9.86
C LYS A 32 -15.29 -1.82 -10.77
N GLU A 33 -15.23 -1.34 -12.01
CA GLU A 33 -16.26 -1.59 -13.03
C GLU A 33 -16.63 -3.07 -13.20
N LYS A 34 -15.64 -3.98 -13.11
CA LYS A 34 -15.84 -5.42 -13.37
C LYS A 34 -15.69 -6.31 -12.14
N TYR A 35 -15.13 -5.81 -11.05
CA TYR A 35 -14.83 -6.62 -9.87
C TYR A 35 -14.57 -5.75 -8.64
N ASP A 36 -14.63 -6.36 -7.45
CA ASP A 36 -14.20 -5.72 -6.23
C ASP A 36 -12.72 -5.97 -5.97
N GLU A 37 -11.98 -4.90 -5.73
CA GLU A 37 -10.59 -4.98 -5.29
C GLU A 37 -10.54 -5.06 -3.76
N LEU A 38 -10.17 -6.23 -3.25
CA LEU A 38 -10.05 -6.49 -1.81
C LEU A 38 -8.62 -6.31 -1.31
N TRP A 39 -8.47 -5.61 -0.19
CA TRP A 39 -7.19 -5.40 0.48
C TRP A 39 -7.24 -5.75 1.96
N TYR A 40 -6.10 -6.21 2.47
CA TYR A 40 -5.85 -6.25 3.90
C TYR A 40 -5.34 -4.90 4.39
N GLY A 41 -6.13 -4.22 5.20
CA GLY A 41 -5.74 -3.02 5.94
C GLY A 41 -5.01 -3.40 7.23
N ALA A 42 -3.69 -3.20 7.26
CA ALA A 42 -2.90 -3.26 8.50
C ALA A 42 -3.10 -2.00 9.36
N HIS A 43 -2.45 -1.95 10.53
CA HIS A 43 -2.61 -0.84 11.48
C HIS A 43 -2.35 0.54 10.84
N ASN A 44 -1.28 0.70 10.05
CA ASN A 44 -0.95 1.99 9.45
C ASN A 44 -2.00 2.47 8.44
N PHE A 45 -2.67 1.56 7.72
CA PHE A 45 -3.77 1.95 6.84
C PHE A 45 -4.93 2.53 7.67
N TYR A 46 -5.27 1.89 8.80
CA TYR A 46 -6.26 2.42 9.73
C TYR A 46 -5.86 3.79 10.29
N VAL A 47 -4.57 4.05 10.55
CA VAL A 47 -4.11 5.38 10.99
C VAL A 47 -4.43 6.47 9.96
N ILE A 48 -4.25 6.20 8.66
CA ILE A 48 -4.61 7.16 7.59
C ILE A 48 -6.11 7.51 7.66
N THR A 49 -6.96 6.51 7.93
CA THR A 49 -8.41 6.71 8.03
C THR A 49 -8.84 7.56 9.23
N ARG A 50 -7.93 7.85 10.18
CA ARG A 50 -8.22 8.76 11.30
C ARG A 50 -8.28 10.22 10.89
N TYR A 51 -7.64 10.59 9.78
CA TYR A 51 -7.76 11.91 9.18
C TYR A 51 -9.08 12.08 8.43
N ASN A 52 -9.51 11.03 7.72
CA ASN A 52 -10.79 10.98 7.03
C ASN A 52 -11.29 9.53 6.96
N HIS A 53 -12.51 9.27 7.42
CA HIS A 53 -13.10 7.93 7.56
C HIS A 53 -13.57 7.34 6.21
N SER A 54 -12.73 7.31 5.18
CA SER A 54 -13.06 6.83 3.84
C SER A 54 -12.00 5.88 3.28
N ASP A 55 -12.43 4.71 2.77
CA ASP A 55 -11.54 3.67 2.21
C ASP A 55 -10.85 4.16 0.95
N TYR A 56 -11.62 4.85 0.11
CA TYR A 56 -11.13 5.49 -1.09
C TYR A 56 -10.11 6.60 -0.77
N TYR A 57 -10.36 7.42 0.25
CA TYR A 57 -9.41 8.44 0.69
C TYR A 57 -8.09 7.81 1.15
N ALA A 58 -8.15 6.84 2.07
CA ALA A 58 -6.94 6.22 2.62
C ALA A 58 -6.15 5.47 1.55
N MET A 59 -6.84 4.80 0.61
CA MET A 59 -6.18 4.16 -0.52
C MET A 59 -5.55 5.18 -1.48
N ALA A 60 -6.23 6.28 -1.78
CA ALA A 60 -5.67 7.34 -2.63
C ALA A 60 -4.37 7.91 -2.04
N VAL A 61 -4.37 8.22 -0.74
CA VAL A 61 -3.18 8.68 -0.01
C VAL A 61 -2.06 7.64 -0.06
N HIS A 62 -2.37 6.37 0.22
CA HIS A 62 -1.39 5.28 0.18
C HIS A 62 -0.75 5.12 -1.21
N LEU A 63 -1.56 5.08 -2.27
CA LEU A 63 -1.09 4.93 -3.65
C LEU A 63 -0.30 6.14 -4.11
N LEU A 64 -0.72 7.36 -3.75
CA LEU A 64 0.01 8.59 -4.06
C LEU A 64 1.40 8.57 -3.40
N ALA A 65 1.49 8.25 -2.11
CA ALA A 65 2.76 8.15 -1.40
C ALA A 65 3.72 7.12 -2.04
N LYS A 66 3.18 5.96 -2.46
CA LYS A 66 3.98 4.95 -3.20
C LYS A 66 4.50 5.49 -4.53
N ARG A 67 3.68 6.22 -5.29
CA ARG A 67 4.09 6.83 -6.55
C ARG A 67 5.18 7.88 -6.35
N ILE A 68 5.01 8.78 -5.37
CA ILE A 68 6.01 9.80 -5.02
C ILE A 68 7.34 9.14 -4.64
N LYS A 69 7.31 8.12 -3.76
CA LYS A 69 8.50 7.36 -3.36
C LYS A 69 9.19 6.73 -4.57
N LYS A 70 8.43 6.08 -5.46
CA LYS A 70 8.97 5.47 -6.68
C LYS A 70 9.65 6.50 -7.58
N SER A 71 9.00 7.64 -7.83
CA SER A 71 9.55 8.72 -8.65
C SER A 71 10.82 9.32 -8.02
N TYR A 72 10.84 9.48 -6.70
CA TYR A 72 12.02 9.98 -5.98
C TYR A 72 13.21 9.03 -6.11
N LEU A 73 13.00 7.72 -5.91
CA LEU A 73 14.07 6.72 -6.04
C LEU A 73 14.60 6.63 -7.47
N ALA A 74 13.73 6.69 -8.49
CA ALA A 74 14.15 6.68 -9.89
C ALA A 74 15.05 7.89 -10.22
N LYS A 75 14.69 9.09 -9.74
CA LYS A 75 15.50 10.31 -9.90
C LYS A 75 16.84 10.22 -9.18
N TYR A 76 16.87 9.60 -8.00
CA TYR A 76 18.11 9.45 -7.25
C TYR A 76 19.09 8.47 -7.91
N ASN A 77 18.58 7.31 -8.35
CA ASN A 77 19.41 6.30 -9.03
C ASN A 77 20.03 6.84 -10.31
N SER A 78 19.25 7.55 -11.14
CA SER A 78 19.78 8.15 -12.37
C SER A 78 20.86 9.21 -12.09
N LYS A 79 20.72 9.98 -11.00
CA LYS A 79 21.75 10.93 -10.57
C LYS A 79 23.03 10.20 -10.12
N GLN A 80 22.90 9.10 -9.38
CA GLN A 80 24.06 8.33 -8.90
C GLN A 80 24.78 7.62 -10.05
N GLU A 81 24.05 7.00 -10.97
CA GLU A 81 24.62 6.41 -12.20
C GLU A 81 25.38 7.44 -13.02
N LYS A 82 24.80 8.64 -13.21
CA LYS A 82 25.48 9.75 -13.90
C LYS A 82 26.76 10.19 -13.18
N ARG A 83 26.76 10.25 -11.84
CA ARG A 83 27.95 10.61 -11.05
C ARG A 83 29.04 9.56 -11.12
N LEU A 84 28.67 8.27 -11.10
CA LEU A 84 29.59 7.15 -11.23
C LEU A 84 30.28 7.16 -12.61
N TYR A 85 29.51 7.36 -13.68
CA TYR A 85 30.05 7.49 -15.04
C TYR A 85 31.06 8.65 -15.17
N LEU A 86 30.74 9.82 -14.62
CA LEU A 86 31.63 10.99 -14.67
C LEU A 86 32.87 10.89 -13.77
N ALA A 87 32.91 9.96 -12.81
CA ALA A 87 34.06 9.75 -11.94
C ALA A 87 35.05 8.70 -12.48
N GLN A 88 34.68 7.98 -13.54
CA GLN A 88 35.48 6.92 -14.18
C GLN A 88 36.10 7.35 -15.51
N ASN A 89 35.75 8.55 -16.00
CA ASN A 89 36.28 9.19 -17.22
C ASN A 89 36.89 10.54 -16.83
#